data_AF-A0A5N9GLA6-F1
#
_entry.id   AF-A0A5N9GLA6-F1
#
_cell.length_a   1.000
_cell.length_b   1.000
_cell.length_c   1.000
_cell.angle_alpha   90.00
_cell.angle_beta   90.00
_cell.angle_gamma   90.00
#
_symmetry.space_group_name_H-M   'P 1'
#
loop_
_entity.id
_entity.type
_entity.pdbx_description
1 polymer ?
#
loop_
_entity_poly.entity_id
_entity_poly.type
_entity_poly.pdbx_seq_one_letter_code
_entity_poly.pdbx_strand_id
1 'polypeptide(L)' 'VGPSDKYSWRQWNFSWISTNTGHHTILSRAKDKLGNLQPAKSNWNELGYEVNGFKSICLNVI' A
#
# COMPACT_ATOMS: atom_id res chain seq x y z
N VAL A 1 -6.44 11.79 9.72
CA VAL A 1 -6.45 10.40 10.23
C VAL A 1 -7.74 10.21 10.98
N GLY A 2 -8.59 9.27 10.56
CA GLY A 2 -9.89 8.99 11.18
C GLY A 2 -9.82 8.18 12.48
N PRO A 3 -10.96 7.98 13.17
CA PRO A 3 -11.03 7.24 14.44
C PRO A 3 -10.60 5.77 14.28
N SER A 4 -10.03 5.21 15.34
CA SER A 4 -9.46 3.85 15.37
C SER A 4 -10.41 2.86 16.05
N ASP A 5 -11.59 2.65 15.46
CA ASP A 5 -12.58 1.73 16.02
C ASP A 5 -12.19 0.25 15.81
N LYS A 6 -12.76 -0.62 16.64
CA LYS A 6 -12.59 -2.07 16.53
C LYS A 6 -13.21 -2.55 15.21
N TYR A 7 -12.49 -3.39 14.47
CA TYR A 7 -12.86 -3.91 13.15
C TYR A 7 -12.91 -2.90 11.99
N SER A 8 -12.62 -1.63 12.25
CA SER A 8 -12.50 -0.63 11.19
C SER A 8 -11.12 -0.69 10.52
N TRP A 9 -11.09 -0.33 9.24
CA TRP A 9 -9.84 -0.05 8.53
C TRP A 9 -8.98 1.00 9.25
N ARG A 10 -7.67 0.99 8.96
CA ARG A 10 -6.74 1.99 9.49
C ARG A 10 -6.40 3.01 8.41
N GLN A 11 -6.97 4.20 8.52
CA GLN A 11 -6.56 5.32 7.69
C GLN A 11 -5.15 5.75 8.08
N TRP A 12 -4.30 5.94 7.09
CA TRP A 12 -2.95 6.45 7.26
C TRP A 12 -2.71 7.60 6.29
N ASN A 13 -1.69 8.40 6.56
CA ASN A 13 -1.15 9.38 5.63
C ASN A 13 0.37 9.34 5.75
N PHE A 14 1.05 9.69 4.66
CA PHE A 14 2.50 9.79 4.63
C PHE A 14 2.87 11.01 3.77
N SER A 15 3.45 12.02 4.40
CA SER A 15 3.99 13.18 3.69
C SER A 15 5.30 12.78 3.03
N TRP A 16 5.28 12.65 1.71
CA TRP A 16 6.45 12.35 0.91
C TRP A 16 6.97 13.64 0.26
N ILE A 17 8.28 13.89 0.42
CA ILE A 17 8.99 15.00 -0.23
C ILE A 17 10.03 14.37 -1.14
N SER A 18 10.00 14.70 -2.43
CA SER A 18 11.01 14.21 -3.37
C SER A 18 12.33 14.93 -3.17
N THR A 19 13.44 14.20 -3.26
CA THR A 19 14.78 14.79 -3.29
C THR A 19 15.25 15.08 -4.72
N ASN A 20 14.69 14.39 -5.72
CA ASN A 20 15.15 14.43 -7.10
C ASN A 20 13.96 14.52 -8.08
N THR A 21 14.15 15.21 -9.20
CA THR A 21 13.22 15.17 -10.33
C THR A 21 13.25 13.81 -11.03
N GLY A 22 12.26 13.55 -11.88
CA GLY A 22 12.14 12.30 -12.65
C GLY A 22 11.10 11.33 -12.10
N HIS A 23 11.15 10.10 -12.60
CA HIS A 23 10.16 9.07 -12.33
C HIS A 23 10.36 8.39 -10.97
N HIS A 24 9.27 8.31 -10.21
CA HIS A 24 9.21 7.64 -8.92
C HIS A 24 8.05 6.65 -8.88
N THR A 25 8.26 5.54 -8.17
CA THR A 25 7.19 4.58 -7.85
C THR A 25 7.03 4.53 -6.33
N ILE A 26 5.88 4.97 -5.84
CA ILE A 26 5.51 4.88 -4.43
C ILE A 26 4.72 3.59 -4.22
N LEU A 27 5.13 2.78 -3.26
CA LEU A 27 4.47 1.52 -2.89
C LEU A 27 3.80 1.67 -1.52
N SER A 28 2.62 1.08 -1.35
CA SER A 28 1.96 0.95 -0.04
C SER A 28 1.73 -0.51 0.32
N ARG A 29 2.03 -0.86 1.59
CA ARG A 29 1.72 -2.16 2.19
C ARG A 29 1.43 -2.03 3.69
N ALA A 30 0.72 -3.01 4.26
CA ALA A 30 0.38 -3.11 5.67
C ALA A 30 0.99 -4.35 6.34
N LYS A 31 1.14 -4.28 7.67
CA LYS A 31 1.49 -5.38 8.56
C LYS A 31 0.45 -5.46 9.67
N ASP A 32 -0.03 -6.66 9.98
CA ASP A 32 -0.98 -6.83 11.08
C ASP A 32 -0.28 -7.09 12.44
N LYS A 33 -1.07 -7.24 13.51
CA LYS A 33 -0.57 -7.48 14.87
C LYS A 33 0.15 -8.83 15.02
N LEU A 34 -0.22 -9.83 14.23
CA LEU A 34 0.41 -11.15 14.23
C LEU A 34 1.70 -11.16 13.37
N GLY A 35 1.95 -10.08 12.64
CA GLY A 35 3.12 -9.89 11.83
C GLY A 35 2.96 -10.33 10.38
N ASN A 36 1.74 -10.67 9.95
CA ASN A 36 1.47 -11.02 8.57
C ASN A 36 1.72 -9.80 7.67
N LEU A 37 2.31 -10.05 6.51
CA LEU A 37 2.63 -9.05 5.50
C LEU A 37 1.93 -9.41 4.19
N GLN A 38 1.54 -8.38 3.44
CA GLN A 38 1.08 -8.54 2.07
C GLN A 38 2.21 -9.12 1.19
N PRO A 39 1.89 -9.98 0.20
CA PRO A 39 2.85 -10.40 -0.81
C PRO A 39 3.18 -9.22 -1.75
N ALA A 40 4.35 -9.24 -2.38
CA ALA A 40 4.74 -8.19 -3.32
C ALA A 40 3.81 -8.17 -4.56
N LYS A 41 3.32 -9.34 -4.98
CA LYS A 41 2.33 -9.52 -6.05
C LYS A 41 1.20 -10.40 -5.52
N SER A 42 -0.02 -10.15 -5.98
CA SER A 42 -1.15 -11.05 -5.69
C SER A 42 -0.94 -12.41 -6.33
N ASN A 43 -1.36 -13.46 -5.63
CA ASN A 43 -1.42 -14.79 -6.21
C ASN A 43 -2.59 -14.84 -7.20
N TRP A 44 -2.32 -15.34 -8.40
CA TRP A 44 -3.38 -15.54 -9.38
C TRP A 44 -4.25 -16.74 -8.96
N ASN A 45 -5.56 -16.58 -9.12
CA ASN A 45 -6.53 -17.67 -9.04
C ASN A 45 -7.65 -17.40 -10.04
N GLU A 46 -8.31 -18.47 -10.48
CA GLU A 46 -9.33 -18.45 -11.54
C GLU A 46 -10.48 -17.47 -11.26
N LEU A 47 -10.83 -17.28 -9.99
CA LEU A 47 -11.94 -16.43 -9.56
C LEU A 47 -11.54 -14.96 -9.29
N GLY A 48 -10.25 -14.64 -9.35
CA GLY A 48 -9.75 -13.28 -9.12
C GLY A 48 -9.78 -12.80 -7.66
N TYR A 49 -9.75 -13.70 -6.69
CA TYR A 49 -9.72 -13.35 -5.26
C TYR A 49 -8.32 -12.99 -4.75
N GLU A 50 -8.25 -12.55 -3.50
CA GLU A 50 -6.99 -12.25 -2.79
C GLU A 50 -6.08 -11.25 -3.54
N VAL A 51 -6.69 -10.19 -4.08
CA VAL A 51 -5.96 -9.10 -4.74
C VAL A 51 -5.27 -8.17 -3.71
N ASN A 52 -4.46 -8.77 -2.85
CA ASN A 52 -3.79 -8.16 -1.69
C ASN A 52 -2.31 -7.81 -1.93
N GLY A 53 -1.81 -7.83 -3.17
CA GLY A 53 -0.45 -7.42 -3.50
C GLY A 53 -0.20 -5.93 -3.24
N PHE A 54 1.07 -5.51 -3.33
CA PHE A 54 1.41 -4.09 -3.16
C PHE A 54 0.67 -3.23 -4.19
N LYS A 55 0.19 -2.06 -3.75
CA LYS A 55 -0.38 -1.06 -4.64
C LYS A 55 0.68 0.01 -4.90
N SER A 56 0.98 0.23 -6.18
CA SER A 56 1.93 1.21 -6.64
C SER A 56 1.23 2.43 -7.23
N ILE A 57 1.78 3.61 -6.96
CA ILE A 57 1.47 4.84 -7.69
C ILE A 57 2.77 5.29 -8.36
N CYS A 58 2.74 5.45 -9.68
CA CYS A 58 3.85 5.95 -10.46
C CYS A 58 3.61 7.44 -10.74
N LEU A 59 4.61 8.27 -10.48
CA LEU A 59 4.53 9.71 -10.72
C LEU A 59 5.86 10.24 -11.23
N ASN A 60 5.81 11.39 -11.92
CA ASN A 60 7.00 12.09 -12.38
C ASN A 60 7.10 13.43 -11.65
N VAL A 61 8.21 13.66 -10.98
CA VAL A 61 8.52 14.93 -10.31
C VAL A 61 9.22 15.84 -11.31
N ILE A 62 8.69 17.04 -11.49
CA ILE A 62 9.23 18.07 -12.39
C ILE A 62 10.10 19.03 -11.57
#